data_AF-A0AAJ2H479-F1
#
_entry.id   AF-A0AAJ2H479-F1
#
_cell.length_a   1.000
_cell.length_b   1.000
_cell.length_c   1.000
_cell.angle_alpha   90.00
_cell.angle_beta   90.00
_cell.angle_gamma   90.00
#
_symmetry.space_group_name_H-M   'P 1'
#
loop_
_entity.id
_entity.type
_entity.pdbx_description
1 polymer ?
#
loop_
_entity_poly.entity_id
_entity_poly.type
_entity_poly.pdbx_seq_one_letter_code
_entity_poly.pdbx_strand_id
1 'polypeptide(L)' 'RAECQVGIVYKTDALISQKVNIVGTFPANSHKPIVYPIALTKKGEKNANAIQFEQFILSDPQAKLMFQTYGFFIQSQD' A
#
# COMPACT_ATOMS: atom_id res chain seq x y z
N ARG A 1 4.70 5.65 -21.96
CA ARG A 1 4.61 5.22 -23.38
C ARG A 1 3.18 4.78 -23.62
N ALA A 2 2.60 5.03 -24.79
CA ALA A 2 1.19 4.77 -25.09
C ALA A 2 1.00 3.49 -25.94
N GLU A 3 1.78 2.46 -25.62
CA GLU A 3 1.80 1.18 -26.36
C GLU A 3 0.57 0.32 -26.06
N CYS A 4 -0.18 0.64 -24.99
CA CYS A 4 -1.45 0.01 -24.63
C CYS A 4 -2.51 1.10 -24.40
N GLN A 5 -3.74 0.87 -24.89
CA GLN A 5 -4.85 1.82 -24.75
C GLN A 5 -5.42 1.86 -23.33
N VAL A 6 -5.46 0.73 -22.63
CA VAL A 6 -5.94 0.61 -21.24
C VAL A 6 -5.12 -0.43 -20.46
N GLY A 7 -4.90 -0.21 -19.17
CA GLY A 7 -4.20 -1.14 -18.29
C GLY A 7 -4.92 -1.30 -16.95
N ILE A 8 -4.74 -2.47 -16.33
CA ILE A 8 -5.20 -2.73 -14.96
C ILE A 8 -4.00 -2.52 -14.04
N VAL A 9 -4.11 -1.55 -13.13
CA VAL A 9 -3.06 -1.18 -12.17
C VAL A 9 -3.68 -0.90 -10.82
N TYR A 10 -2.87 -0.82 -9.77
CA TYR A 10 -3.36 -0.36 -8.47
C TYR A 10 -3.59 1.16 -8.49
N LYS A 11 -4.52 1.65 -7.66
CA LYS A 11 -4.81 3.08 -7.54
C LYS A 11 -3.56 3.89 -7.22
N THR A 12 -2.68 3.35 -6.37
CA THR A 12 -1.41 3.95 -5.98
C THR A 12 -0.49 4.19 -7.19
N ASP A 13 -0.43 3.22 -8.12
CA ASP A 13 0.39 3.33 -9.35
C ASP A 13 -0.13 4.44 -10.27
N ALA A 14 -1.45 4.58 -10.36
CA ALA A 14 -2.09 5.64 -11.13
C ALA A 14 -1.87 7.02 -10.50
N LEU A 15 -1.93 7.14 -9.17
CA LEU A 15 -1.75 8.42 -8.46
C LEU A 15 -0.31 8.97 -8.52
N ILE A 16 0.69 8.09 -8.61
CA ILE A 16 2.11 8.50 -8.69
C ILE A 16 2.49 8.98 -10.10
N SER A 17 1.72 8.60 -11.13
CA SER A 17 2.03 8.88 -12.53
C SER A 17 1.22 10.05 -13.09
N GLN A 18 1.89 11.06 -13.62
CA GLN A 18 1.26 12.16 -14.39
C GLN A 18 0.89 11.76 -15.83
N LYS A 19 1.14 10.50 -16.24
CA LYS A 19 1.04 10.05 -17.63
C LYS A 19 -0.17 9.18 -17.92
N VAL A 20 -1.00 8.92 -16.91
CA VAL A 20 -2.17 8.04 -17.02
C VAL A 20 -3.34 8.66 -16.25
N ASN A 21 -4.56 8.26 -16.62
CA ASN A 21 -5.79 8.68 -15.94
C ASN A 21 -6.58 7.44 -15.51
N ILE A 22 -7.28 7.54 -14.37
CA ILE A 22 -8.19 6.49 -13.92
C ILE A 22 -9.51 6.62 -14.68
N VAL A 23 -9.82 5.65 -15.53
CA VAL A 23 -11.07 5.61 -16.32
C VAL A 23 -12.16 4.73 -15.68
N GLY A 24 -11.81 3.96 -14.65
CA GLY A 24 -12.73 3.11 -13.91
C GLY A 24 -12.06 2.46 -12.70
N THR A 25 -12.85 2.00 -11.75
CA THR A 25 -12.40 1.20 -10.60
C THR A 25 -13.17 -0.11 -10.60
N PHE A 26 -12.48 -1.23 -10.40
CA PHE A 26 -13.12 -2.54 -10.31
C PHE A 26 -14.01 -2.62 -9.07
N PRO A 27 -15.18 -3.29 -9.14
CA PRO A 27 -16.00 -3.55 -7.97
C PRO A 27 -15.23 -4.34 -6.90
N ALA A 28 -15.40 -4.00 -5.62
CA ALA A 28 -14.67 -4.64 -4.53
C ALA A 28 -14.93 -6.16 -4.41
N ASN A 29 -16.07 -6.64 -4.91
CA ASN A 29 -16.43 -8.06 -4.94
C ASN A 29 -15.94 -8.79 -6.20
N SER A 30 -15.29 -8.10 -7.16
CA SER A 30 -14.74 -8.73 -8.35
C SER A 30 -13.34 -9.30 -8.15
N HIS A 31 -12.73 -9.07 -6.98
CA HIS A 31 -11.41 -9.55 -6.62
C HIS A 31 -11.32 -9.83 -5.12
N LYS A 32 -10.28 -10.56 -4.70
CA LYS A 32 -9.95 -10.69 -3.28
C LYS A 32 -9.46 -9.33 -2.75
N PRO A 33 -9.67 -8.99 -1.47
CA PRO A 33 -9.11 -7.77 -0.88
C PRO A 33 -7.60 -7.65 -1.14
N ILE A 34 -7.17 -6.48 -1.58
CA ILE A 34 -5.75 -6.18 -1.83
C ILE A 34 -5.16 -5.68 -0.51
N VAL A 35 -4.33 -6.50 0.13
CA VAL A 35 -3.74 -6.24 1.45
C VAL A 35 -2.22 -6.40 1.39
N TYR A 36 -1.48 -5.47 2.01
CA TYR A 36 -0.03 -5.47 2.10
C TYR A 36 0.40 -5.73 3.55
N PRO A 37 0.59 -7.00 3.96
CA PRO A 37 1.02 -7.31 5.32
C PRO A 37 2.50 -6.94 5.50
N ILE A 38 2.84 -6.49 6.71
CA ILE A 38 4.21 -6.37 7.19
C ILE A 38 4.42 -7.41 8.30
N ALA A 39 5.59 -8.05 8.29
CA ALA A 39 5.99 -8.99 9.33
C ALA A 39 7.51 -9.05 9.43
N LEU A 40 8.00 -9.27 10.64
CA LEU A 40 9.41 -9.62 10.87
C LEU A 40 9.74 -11.01 10.30
N THR A 41 10.92 -11.12 9.71
CA THR A 41 11.55 -12.42 9.43
C THR A 41 12.11 -13.02 10.72
N LYS A 42 12.44 -14.32 10.73
CA LYS A 42 13.09 -14.98 11.89
C LYS A 42 14.39 -14.34 12.37
N LYS A 43 15.12 -13.67 11.47
CA LYS A 43 16.29 -12.87 11.85
C LYS A 43 15.89 -11.49 12.35
N GLY A 44 14.88 -10.88 11.74
CA GLY A 44 14.30 -9.60 12.15
C GLY A 44 13.75 -9.63 13.57
N GLU A 45 13.13 -10.74 13.99
CA GLU A 45 12.67 -10.98 15.37
C GLU A 45 13.79 -10.84 16.42
N LYS A 46 15.07 -10.98 16.01
CA LYS A 46 16.24 -10.85 16.89
C LYS A 46 17.00 -9.54 16.68
N ASN A 47 16.51 -8.65 15.82
CA ASN A 47 17.15 -7.39 15.48
C ASN A 47 16.31 -6.23 16.01
N ALA A 48 16.83 -5.51 17.01
CA ALA A 48 16.15 -4.39 17.64
C ALA A 48 15.69 -3.31 16.64
N ASN A 49 16.50 -3.01 15.62
CA ASN A 49 16.16 -1.99 14.62
C ASN A 49 15.00 -2.45 13.73
N ALA A 50 14.93 -3.74 13.40
CA ALA A 50 13.82 -4.28 12.61
C ALA A 50 12.50 -4.23 13.39
N ILE A 51 12.54 -4.59 14.68
CA ILE A 51 11.40 -4.52 15.59
C ILE A 51 10.91 -3.08 15.71
N GLN A 52 11.82 -2.12 15.93
CA GLN A 52 11.48 -0.70 16.01
C GLN A 52 10.87 -0.19 14.70
N PHE A 53 11.39 -0.61 13.55
CA PHE A 53 10.84 -0.22 12.25
C PHE A 53 9.43 -0.76 12.02
N GLU A 54 9.18 -2.04 12.34
CA GLU A 54 7.83 -2.62 12.26
C GLU A 54 6.85 -1.87 13.17
N GLN A 55 7.25 -1.59 14.42
CA GLN A 55 6.44 -0.81 15.37
C GLN A 55 6.15 0.60 14.83
N PHE A 56 7.14 1.28 14.27
CA PHE A 56 6.96 2.59 13.64
C PHE A 56 5.90 2.51 12.52
N ILE A 57 6.04 1.55 11.59
CA ILE A 57 5.08 1.39 10.48
C ILE A 57 3.65 1.12 10.99
N LEU A 58 3.48 0.32 12.05
CA LEU A 58 2.17 -0.09 12.55
C LEU A 58 1.49 0.94 13.45
N SER A 59 2.26 1.70 14.24
CA SER A 59 1.73 2.53 15.33
C SER A 59 1.87 4.03 15.12
N ASP A 60 2.90 4.48 14.40
CA ASP A 60 3.23 5.90 14.29
C ASP A 60 2.22 6.66 13.40
N PRO A 61 1.60 7.75 13.90
CA PRO A 61 0.63 8.52 13.12
C PRO A 61 1.19 9.12 11.83
N GLN A 62 2.47 9.53 11.82
CA GLN A 62 3.13 10.08 10.62
C GLN A 62 3.39 8.98 9.60
N ALA A 63 3.78 7.78 10.04
CA ALA A 63 3.86 6.62 9.15
C ALA A 63 2.50 6.35 8.51
N LYS A 64 1.42 6.33 9.31
CA LYS A 64 0.05 6.13 8.82
C LYS A 64 -0.38 7.19 7.80
N LEU A 65 -0.10 8.47 8.08
CA LEU A 65 -0.40 9.58 7.18
C LEU A 65 0.34 9.46 5.84
N MET A 66 1.59 8.98 5.87
CA MET A 66 2.37 8.77 4.66
C MET A 66 1.70 7.75 3.73
N PHE A 67 1.27 6.60 4.25
CA PHE A 67 0.54 5.59 3.47
C PHE A 67 -0.75 6.15 2.86
N GLN A 68 -1.53 6.90 3.64
CA GLN A 68 -2.76 7.54 3.17
C GLN A 68 -2.49 8.55 2.05
N THR A 69 -1.42 9.34 2.17
CA THR A 69 -1.00 10.34 1.16
C THR A 69 -0.73 9.67 -0.19
N TYR A 70 -0.15 8.47 -0.18
CA TYR A 70 0.10 7.69 -1.40
C TYR A 70 -1.09 6.81 -1.83
N GLY A 71 -2.24 6.91 -1.15
CA GLY A 71 -3.48 6.25 -1.56
C GLY A 71 -3.69 4.85 -1.00
N PHE A 72 -2.91 4.44 0.01
CA PHE A 72 -3.16 3.21 0.77
C PHE A 72 -4.22 3.46 1.84
N PHE A 73 -5.06 2.45 2.09
CA PHE A 73 -5.99 2.44 3.21
C PHE A 73 -5.37 1.61 4.34
N ILE A 74 -5.33 2.19 5.55
CA ILE A 74 -4.93 1.46 6.73
C ILE A 74 -6.19 0.92 7.38
N GLN A 75 -6.29 -0.40 7.45
CA GLN A 75 -7.31 -1.05 8.27
C GLN A 75 -6.89 -0.88 9.73
N SER A 76 -7.68 -0.15 10.51
CA SER A 76 -7.60 -0.23 11.97
C SER A 76 -8.08 -1.62 12.37
N GLN A 77 -7.24 -2.34 13.11
CA GLN A 77 -7.68 -3.50 13.87
C GLN A 77 -8.38 -2.93 15.11
N ASP A 78 -9.70 -2.86 15.08
CA ASP A 78 -10.52 -2.74 16.29
C ASP A 78 -10.76 -4.14 16.87
#